data_AF-A0A2E3KBJ5-F1
#
_entry.id   AF-A0A2E3KBJ5-F1
#
_cell.length_a   1.000
_cell.length_b   1.000
_cell.length_c   1.000
_cell.angle_alpha   90.00
_cell.angle_beta   90.00
_cell.angle_gamma   90.00
#
_symmetry.space_group_name_H-M   'P 1'
#
loop_
_entity.id
_entity.type
_entity.pdbx_description
1 polymer ?
#
loop_
_entity_poly.entity_id
_entity_poly.type
_entity_poly.pdbx_seq_one_letter_code
_entity_poly.pdbx_strand_id
1 'polypeptide(L)' 'MENAQILEKIENLKGRRAYEEKRAAKFGFSSLYEYFEHKLEKQAFEIEENASRMLQFKVERELAKKSRHPKKKSCGCC' A
#
# COMPACT_ATOMS: atom_id res chain seq x y z
N MET A 1 2.98 19.01 -14.17
CA MET A 1 3.14 18.15 -15.35
C MET A 1 2.03 17.13 -15.27
N GLU A 2 1.14 17.08 -16.26
CA GLU A 2 0.08 16.06 -16.29
C GLU A 2 0.71 14.68 -16.45
N ASN A 3 0.27 13.72 -15.63
CA ASN A 3 0.75 12.36 -15.66
C ASN A 3 0.15 11.64 -16.88
N ALA A 4 0.98 11.37 -17.88
CA ALA A 4 0.59 10.71 -19.12
C ALA A 4 -0.12 9.37 -18.89
N GLN A 5 0.21 8.64 -17.81
CA GLN A 5 -0.43 7.37 -17.48
C GLN A 5 -1.89 7.55 -17.08
N ILE A 6 -2.24 8.66 -16.42
CA ILE A 6 -3.62 8.98 -16.05
C ILE A 6 -4.43 9.30 -17.29
N LEU A 7 -3.86 10.10 -18.20
CA LEU A 7 -4.50 10.47 -19.46
C LEU A 7 -4.80 9.25 -20.32
N GLU A 8 -3.81 8.38 -20.51
CA GLU A 8 -3.98 7.11 -21.24
C GLU A 8 -5.07 6.23 -20.59
N LYS A 9 -5.11 6.18 -19.26
CA LYS A 9 -6.12 5.41 -18.53
C LYS A 9 -7.52 5.97 -18.74
N ILE A 10 -7.68 7.29 -18.70
CA ILE A 10 -8.96 7.98 -18.96
C ILE A 10 -9.41 7.79 -20.40
N GLU A 11 -8.49 7.80 -21.36
CA GLU A 11 -8.78 7.52 -22.77
C GLU A 11 -9.29 6.08 -22.93
N ASN A 12 -8.64 5.13 -22.26
CA ASN A 12 -8.99 3.72 -22.30
C ASN A 12 -10.26 3.33 -21.52
N LEU A 13 -10.90 4.24 -20.77
CA LEU A 13 -12.14 3.95 -20.03
C LEU A 13 -13.32 3.59 -20.93
N LYS A 14 -13.34 4.06 -22.19
CA LYS A 14 -14.43 3.83 -23.16
C LYS A 14 -15.81 4.04 -22.49
N GLY A 15 -16.71 3.05 -22.55
CA GLY A 15 -18.06 3.12 -21.95
C GLY A 15 -18.10 3.19 -20.42
N ARG A 16 -16.99 2.92 -19.71
CA ARG A 16 -16.92 3.10 -18.24
C ARG A 16 -16.69 4.54 -17.82
N ARG A 17 -16.36 5.45 -18.76
CA ARG A 17 -16.06 6.85 -18.45
C ARG A 17 -17.16 7.54 -17.65
N ALA A 18 -18.41 7.42 -18.10
CA ALA A 18 -19.57 8.02 -17.42
C ALA A 18 -19.79 7.50 -15.99
N TYR A 19 -19.45 6.23 -15.73
CA TYR A 19 -19.52 5.66 -14.39
C TYR A 19 -18.45 6.27 -13.48
N GLU A 20 -17.21 6.35 -13.96
CA GLU A 20 -16.11 6.94 -13.20
C GLU A 20 -16.30 8.44 -13.00
N GLU A 21 -16.85 9.18 -13.97
CA GLU A 21 -17.17 10.62 -13.84
C GLU A 21 -18.19 10.86 -12.74
N LYS A 22 -19.29 10.09 -12.72
CA LYS A 22 -20.29 10.16 -11.65
C LYS A 22 -19.68 9.81 -10.30
N ARG A 23 -18.76 8.85 -10.27
CA ARG A 23 -18.07 8.43 -9.05
C ARG A 23 -17.12 9.52 -8.55
N ALA A 24 -16.33 10.12 -9.43
CA ALA A 24 -15.45 11.25 -9.12
C ALA A 24 -16.24 12.43 -8.56
N ALA A 25 -17.33 12.82 -9.23
CA ALA A 25 -18.21 13.89 -8.77
C ALA A 25 -18.85 13.57 -7.40
N LYS A 26 -19.26 12.31 -7.17
CA LYS A 26 -19.79 11.88 -5.87
C LYS A 26 -18.77 12.05 -4.74
N PHE A 27 -17.49 11.85 -5.02
CA PHE A 27 -16.41 12.06 -4.05
C PHE A 27 -15.93 13.52 -4.00
N GLY A 28 -16.53 14.43 -4.78
CA GLY A 28 -16.21 15.85 -4.75
C GLY A 28 -15.01 16.26 -5.62
N PHE A 29 -14.52 15.38 -6.49
CA PHE A 29 -13.45 15.71 -7.43
C PHE A 29 -13.98 16.55 -8.59
N SER A 30 -13.18 17.52 -9.04
CA SER A 30 -13.52 18.43 -10.14
C SER A 30 -13.39 17.77 -11.51
N SER A 31 -12.55 16.75 -11.64
CA SER A 31 -12.29 16.03 -12.88
C SER A 31 -11.95 14.55 -12.63
N LEU A 32 -12.05 13.74 -13.69
CA LEU A 32 -11.55 12.37 -13.66
C LEU A 32 -10.05 12.30 -13.37
N TYR A 33 -9.30 13.27 -13.88
CA TYR A 33 -7.85 13.33 -13.71
C TYR A 33 -7.50 13.42 -12.22
N GLU A 34 -8.08 14.38 -11.51
CA GLU A 34 -7.87 14.58 -10.07
C GLU A 34 -8.27 13.33 -9.25
N TYR A 35 -9.38 12.69 -9.62
CA TYR A 35 -9.82 11.45 -8.98
C TYR A 35 -8.82 10.30 -9.16
N PHE A 36 -8.26 10.13 -10.36
CA PHE A 36 -7.27 9.08 -10.62
C PHE A 36 -5.91 9.41 -10.03
N GLU A 37 -5.53 10.68 -9.98
CA GLU A 37 -4.30 11.16 -9.33
C GLU A 37 -4.34 10.81 -7.83
N HIS A 38 -5.39 11.22 -7.13
CA HIS A 38 -5.62 10.86 -5.74
C HIS A 38 -5.64 9.33 -5.52
N LYS A 39 -6.23 8.57 -6.45
CA LYS A 39 -6.26 7.10 -6.35
C LYS A 39 -4.86 6.48 -6.46
N LEU A 40 -4.02 7.00 -7.35
CA LEU A 40 -2.63 6.51 -7.52
C LEU A 40 -1.78 6.84 -6.29
N GLU A 41 -1.88 8.08 -5.78
CA GLU A 41 -1.18 8.49 -4.57
C GLU A 41 -1.58 7.62 -3.37
N LYS A 42 -2.88 7.39 -3.20
CA LYS A 42 -3.38 6.52 -2.14
C LYS A 42 -2.85 5.08 -2.27
N GLN A 43 -2.81 4.54 -3.48
CA GLN A 43 -2.25 3.21 -3.72
C GLN A 43 -0.75 3.15 -3.41
N ALA A 44 0.01 4.16 -3.81
CA ALA A 44 1.44 4.23 -3.52
C ALA A 44 1.70 4.28 -2.00
N PHE A 45 0.94 5.12 -1.30
CA PHE A 45 1.02 5.23 0.16
C PHE A 45 0.67 3.90 0.86
N GLU A 46 -0.42 3.25 0.46
CA GLU A 46 -0.81 1.94 1.02
C GLU A 46 0.25 0.86 0.78
N ILE A 47 0.91 0.86 -0.38
CA ILE A 47 2.00 -0.08 -0.68
C ILE A 47 3.20 0.19 0.21
N GLU A 48 3.60 1.46 0.36
CA GLU A 48 4.73 1.86 1.19
C GLU A 48 4.50 1.58 2.68
N GLU A 49 3.30 1.89 3.18
CA GLU A 49 2.90 1.60 4.56
C GLU A 49 2.94 0.10 4.84
N ASN A 50 2.36 -0.71 3.95
CA ASN A 50 2.38 -2.16 4.08
C ASN A 50 3.80 -2.73 4.02
N ALA A 51 4.65 -2.22 3.12
CA ALA A 51 6.05 -2.62 3.04
C ALA A 51 6.80 -2.29 4.34
N SER A 52 6.61 -1.09 4.87
CA SER A 52 7.20 -0.63 6.13
C SER A 52 6.76 -1.48 7.31
N ARG A 53 5.45 -1.76 7.41
CA ARG A 53 4.88 -2.63 8.45
C ARG A 53 5.45 -4.05 8.38
N MET A 54 5.59 -4.61 7.17
CA MET A 54 6.19 -5.92 6.96
C MET A 54 7.67 -5.95 7.34
N LEU A 55 8.42 -4.88 7.08
CA LEU A 55 9.81 -4.74 7.50
C LEU A 55 9.93 -4.64 9.02
N GLN A 56 9.10 -3.82 9.67
CA GLN A 56 9.06 -3.73 11.14
C GLN A 56 8.79 -5.09 11.77
N PHE A 57 7.78 -5.81 11.28
CA PHE A 57 7.47 -7.16 11.78
C PHE A 57 8.62 -8.14 11.60
N LYS A 58 9.36 -8.07 10.48
CA LYS A 58 10.57 -8.88 10.27
C LYS A 58 11.66 -8.54 11.28
N VAL A 59 11.92 -7.25 11.50
CA VAL A 59 12.93 -6.78 12.47
C VAL A 59 12.60 -7.24 13.88
N GLU A 60 11.36 -7.02 14.34
CA GLU A 60 10.89 -7.48 15.65
C GLU A 60 11.04 -8.99 15.82
N ARG A 61 10.67 -9.76 14.80
CA ARG A 61 10.80 -11.23 14.83
C ARG A 61 12.25 -11.68 14.92
N GLU A 62 13.16 -11.03 14.20
CA GLU A 62 14.60 -11.34 14.29
C GLU A 62 15.19 -10.93 15.63
N LEU A 63 14.77 -9.80 16.22
CA LEU A 63 15.17 -9.41 17.59
C LEU A 63 14.66 -10.41 18.63
N ALA A 64 13.41 -10.86 18.52
CA ALA A 64 12.83 -11.87 19.40
C ALA A 64 13.50 -13.25 19.27
N LYS A 65 13.99 -13.62 18.08
CA LYS A 65 14.80 -14.84 17.89
C LYS A 65 16.18 -14.70 18.54
N LYS A 66 16.84 -13.55 18.39
CA LYS A 66 18.16 -13.29 19.00
C LYS A 66 18.10 -13.25 20.53
N SER A 67 17.02 -12.73 21.12
CA SER A 67 16.84 -12.71 22.58
C SER A 67 16.53 -14.10 23.17
N ARG A 68 16.02 -15.04 22.36
CA ARG A 68 15.94 -16.47 22.70
C ARG A 68 17.30 -17.15 22.57
N HIS A 69 18.28 -16.72 23.37
CA HIS A 69 19.40 -17.59 23.66
C HIS A 69 18.90 -18.80 24.46
N PRO A 70 19.18 -20.05 24.04
CA PRO A 70 18.80 -21.20 24.83
C PRO A 70 19.58 -21.13 26.14
N LYS A 71 18.90 -20.81 27.25
CA LYS A 71 19.48 -21.05 28.58
C LYS A 71 19.82 -22.54 28.60
N LYS A 72 21.12 -22.87 28.58
CA LYS A 72 21.57 -24.25 28.69
C LYS A 72 21.00 -24.80 29.98
N LYS A 73 19.96 -25.63 29.90
CA LYS A 73 19.49 -26.42 31.03
C LYS A 73 20.49 -27.56 31.16
N SER A 74 21.52 -27.38 31.98
CA SER A 74 22.30 -28.50 32.47
C SER A 74 21.37 -29.34 33.34
N CYS A 75 20.72 -30.33 32.74
CA CYS A 75 20.07 -31.40 33.48
C CYS A 75 21.19 -32.26 34.08
N GLY A 76 21.66 -31.87 35.27
CA GLY A 76 22.42 -32.76 36.14
C GLY A 76 21.41 -33.60 36.91
N CYS A 77 21.14 -34.81 36.43
CA CYS A 77 20.49 -35.82 37.25
C CYS A 77 21.52 -36.94 37.47
N CYS A 78 22.10 -36.94 38.69
CA CYS A 78 22.58 -38.14 39.35
C CYS A 78 21.38 -38.92 39.91
#